data_AF-A0A444JXW5-F1
#
_entry.id   AF-A0A444JXW5-F1
#
_cell.length_a   1.000
_cell.length_b   1.000
_cell.length_c   1.000
_cell.angle_alpha   90.00
_cell.angle_beta   90.00
_cell.angle_gamma   90.00
#
_symmetry.space_group_name_H-M   'P 1'
#
loop_
_entity.id
_entity.type
_entity.pdbx_description
1 polymer ?
#
loop_
_entity_poly.entity_id
_entity_poly.type
_entity_poly.pdbx_seq_one_letter_code
_entity_poly.pdbx_strand_id
1 'polypeptide(L)'
;AHVVQRMERIGKTLVAYGLGDFLGTAFARQPWPGRIGSILVVDVGADLGARGAIAGYRLHPFMRQRVRGHERLVPVEALKGRLRGKVEGRLKAIFSEPAEA
;
A
#
# COMPACT_ATOMS: atom_id res chain seq x y z
N ALA A 1 -12.95 7.25 17.83
CA ALA A 1 -12.90 5.85 17.37
C ALA A 1 -11.55 5.27 17.75
N HIS A 2 -11.50 4.22 18.57
CA HIS A 2 -10.26 3.48 18.83
C HIS A 2 -10.16 2.38 17.78
N VAL A 3 -9.22 2.52 16.85
CA VAL A 3 -9.02 1.52 15.79
C VAL A 3 -8.09 0.46 16.37
N VAL A 4 -8.65 -0.58 16.97
CA VAL A 4 -7.87 -1.78 17.28
C VAL A 4 -7.57 -2.45 15.93
N GLN A 5 -6.31 -2.34 15.48
CA GLN A 5 -5.88 -3.01 14.25
C GLN A 5 -5.90 -4.52 14.46
N ARG A 6 -6.55 -5.23 13.53
CA ARG A 6 -6.57 -6.68 13.53
C ARG A 6 -5.17 -7.19 13.23
N MET A 7 -4.69 -8.10 14.06
CA MET A 7 -3.48 -8.85 13.82
C MET A 7 -3.84 -10.31 13.55
N GLU A 8 -3.25 -10.90 12.52
CA GLU A 8 -3.41 -12.30 12.18
C GLU A 8 -2.04 -12.94 11.98
N ARG A 9 -1.91 -14.21 12.35
CA ARG A 9 -0.70 -14.98 12.06
C ARG A 9 -0.86 -15.66 10.71
N ILE A 10 -0.04 -15.26 9.74
CA ILE A 10 0.02 -15.87 8.39
C ILE A 10 1.34 -16.62 8.28
N GLY A 11 1.27 -17.95 8.30
CA GLY A 11 2.46 -18.79 8.41
C GLY A 11 3.24 -18.52 9.69
N LYS A 12 4.52 -18.15 9.58
CA LYS A 12 5.38 -17.82 10.74
C LYS A 12 5.33 -16.33 11.14
N THR A 13 4.65 -15.48 10.37
CA THR A 13 4.68 -14.03 10.53
C THR A 13 3.41 -13.52 11.22
N LEU A 14 3.56 -12.63 12.20
CA LEU A 14 2.43 -11.87 12.73
C LEU A 14 2.21 -10.65 11.83
N VAL A 15 1.03 -10.56 11.22
CA VAL A 15 0.66 -9.52 10.28
C VAL A 15 -0.37 -8.63 10.95
N ALA A 16 0.01 -7.39 11.26
CA ALA A 16 -0.95 -6.33 11.55
C ALA A 16 -1.43 -5.75 10.22
N TYR A 17 -2.70 -5.95 9.87
CA TYR A 17 -3.29 -5.31 8.71
C TYR A 17 -4.43 -4.42 9.17
N GLY A 18 -4.23 -3.12 9.03
CA GLY A 18 -5.31 -2.16 9.00
C GLY A 18 -5.69 -1.97 7.55
N LEU A 19 -6.95 -2.22 7.18
CA LEU A 19 -7.50 -1.63 5.94
C LEU A 19 -7.73 -0.14 6.23
N GLY A 20 -6.63 0.60 6.35
CA GLY A 20 -6.59 2.04 6.55
C GLY A 20 -6.99 2.69 5.24
N ASP A 21 -8.27 2.89 5.07
CA ASP A 21 -8.79 3.86 4.13
C ASP A 21 -8.46 5.27 4.67
N PHE A 22 -7.56 5.99 3.98
CA PHE A 22 -7.39 7.43 4.17
C PHE A 22 -8.31 8.31 3.30
N LEU A 23 -9.05 7.73 2.32
CA LEU A 23 -10.13 8.30 1.47
C LEU A 23 -10.85 7.28 0.52
N GLY A 24 -10.47 6.00 0.56
CA GLY A 24 -10.93 4.84 -0.20
C GLY A 24 -12.42 4.46 -0.15
N THR A 25 -13.18 4.78 0.91
CA THR A 25 -14.63 4.50 1.06
C THR A 25 -15.52 5.73 0.88
N ALA A 26 -14.94 6.95 0.88
CA ALA A 26 -15.71 8.18 0.64
C ALA A 26 -16.42 8.19 -0.72
N PHE A 27 -15.91 7.40 -1.67
CA PHE A 27 -16.55 7.20 -2.97
C PHE A 27 -16.77 5.72 -3.23
N ALA A 28 -17.97 5.37 -3.68
CA ALA A 28 -18.28 4.06 -4.26
C ALA A 28 -17.39 3.73 -5.49
N ARG A 29 -16.73 4.75 -6.06
CA ARG A 29 -15.78 4.67 -7.17
C ARG A 29 -14.63 5.62 -6.93
N GLN A 30 -13.42 5.11 -6.77
CA GLN A 30 -12.24 5.96 -6.68
C GLN A 30 -11.90 6.55 -8.06
N PRO A 31 -11.89 7.89 -8.24
CA PRO A 31 -11.39 8.50 -9.45
C PRO A 31 -9.87 8.32 -9.57
N TRP A 32 -9.30 8.63 -10.73
CA TRP A 32 -7.85 8.84 -10.80
C TRP A 32 -7.47 10.10 -10.01
N PRO A 33 -6.39 10.13 -9.20
CA PRO A 33 -5.42 9.05 -8.94
C PRO A 33 -5.74 8.15 -7.75
N GLY A 34 -6.88 8.31 -7.06
CA GLY A 34 -7.30 7.49 -5.90
C GLY A 34 -7.44 5.99 -6.15
N ARG A 35 -7.28 5.54 -7.39
CA ARG A 35 -7.13 4.12 -7.75
C ARG A 35 -5.73 3.56 -7.48
N ILE A 36 -4.73 4.40 -7.22
CA ILE A 36 -3.40 3.97 -6.78
C ILE A 36 -3.45 3.80 -5.26
N GLY A 37 -3.11 2.61 -4.78
CA GLY A 37 -2.97 2.30 -3.37
C GLY A 37 -1.61 1.68 -3.10
N SER A 38 -1.34 1.38 -1.83
CA SER A 38 -0.13 0.68 -1.46
C SER A 38 -0.33 -0.20 -0.22
N ILE A 39 0.44 -1.29 -0.15
CA ILE A 39 0.58 -2.11 1.04
C ILE A 39 1.93 -1.75 1.67
N LEU A 40 1.91 -1.29 2.93
CA LEU A 40 3.12 -1.14 3.73
C LEU A 40 3.36 -2.45 4.49
N VAL A 41 4.51 -3.07 4.25
CA VAL A 41 5.01 -4.21 5.03
C VAL A 41 6.09 -3.68 5.97
N VAL A 42 6.00 -4.01 7.25
CA VAL A 42 6.98 -3.64 8.27
C VAL A 42 7.42 -4.90 9.00
N ASP A 43 8.71 -5.15 9.00
CA ASP A 43 9.32 -6.22 9.79
C ASP A 43 9.67 -5.67 11.17
N VAL A 44 9.07 -6.24 12.21
CA VAL A 44 9.25 -5.82 13.60
C VAL A 44 10.01 -6.89 14.36
N GLY A 45 11.11 -6.50 15.00
CA GLY A 45 11.93 -7.39 15.82
C GLY A 45 11.13 -7.98 16.98
N ALA A 46 11.36 -9.26 17.28
CA ALA A 46 10.73 -9.97 18.41
C ALA A 46 11.73 -10.37 19.51
N ASP A 47 13.03 -10.39 19.17
CA ASP A 47 14.12 -10.80 20.04
C ASP A 47 14.33 -9.81 21.19
N LEU A 48 14.84 -10.31 22.32
CA LEU A 48 14.94 -9.58 23.59
C LEU A 48 15.68 -8.23 23.51
N GLY A 49 16.55 -8.01 22.51
CA GLY A 49 17.26 -6.74 22.30
C GLY A 49 16.66 -5.82 21.21
N ALA A 50 15.74 -6.31 20.40
CA ALA A 50 15.16 -5.59 19.26
C ALA A 50 13.63 -5.62 19.24
N ARG A 51 13.01 -6.05 20.35
CA ARG A 51 11.56 -6.23 20.45
C ARG A 51 10.84 -4.92 20.19
N GLY A 52 10.00 -4.89 19.16
CA GLY A 52 9.26 -3.69 18.76
C GLY A 52 10.03 -2.74 17.84
N ALA A 53 11.33 -2.97 17.59
CA ALA A 53 12.09 -2.16 16.65
C ALA A 53 11.75 -2.54 15.21
N ILE A 54 11.68 -1.55 14.32
CA ILE A 54 11.52 -1.77 12.88
C ILE A 54 12.87 -2.25 12.33
N ALA A 55 12.92 -3.51 11.88
CA ALA A 55 14.09 -4.09 11.22
C ALA A 55 14.12 -3.73 9.72
N GLY A 56 12.95 -3.51 9.14
CA GLY A 56 12.82 -3.14 7.73
C GLY A 56 11.39 -2.76 7.40
N TYR A 57 11.23 -2.06 6.29
CA TYR A 57 9.92 -1.79 5.73
C TYR A 57 10.01 -1.77 4.21
N ARG A 58 8.90 -2.14 3.57
CA ARG A 58 8.76 -2.06 2.11
C ARG A 58 7.35 -1.62 1.76
N LEU A 59 7.29 -0.71 0.80
CA LEU A 59 6.05 -0.24 0.22
C LEU A 59 5.79 -0.98 -1.10
N HIS A 60 4.61 -1.57 -1.23
CA HIS A 60 4.18 -2.32 -2.41
C HIS A 60 3.02 -1.59 -3.09
N PRO A 61 3.30 -0.69 -4.04
CA PRO A 61 2.26 0.05 -4.73
C PRO A 61 1.45 -0.89 -5.63
N PHE A 62 0.15 -0.64 -5.70
CA PHE A 62 -0.77 -1.36 -6.58
C PHE A 62 -1.79 -0.39 -7.19
N MET A 63 -2.42 -0.82 -8.27
CA MET A 63 -3.59 -0.14 -8.82
C MET A 63 -4.84 -1.00 -8.64
N ARG A 64 -5.91 -0.38 -8.15
CA ARG A 64 -7.26 -0.94 -8.11
C ARG A 64 -7.81 -0.96 -9.53
N GLN A 65 -7.92 -2.15 -10.12
CA GLN A 65 -8.58 -2.37 -11.40
C GLN A 65 -9.98 -2.94 -11.16
N ARG A 66 -10.96 -2.47 -11.93
CA ARG A 66 -12.29 -3.06 -11.87
C ARG A 66 -12.31 -4.33 -12.71
N VAL A 67 -12.72 -5.43 -12.10
CA VAL A 67 -13.00 -6.68 -12.80
C VAL A 67 -14.44 -7.03 -12.47
N ARG A 68 -15.35 -6.74 -13.41
CA ARG A 68 -16.80 -6.93 -13.23
C ARG A 68 -17.35 -6.16 -12.01
N GLY A 69 -17.95 -6.87 -11.04
CA GLY A 69 -18.57 -6.33 -9.83
C GLY A 69 -17.63 -6.17 -8.63
N HIS A 70 -16.35 -6.53 -8.76
CA HIS A 70 -15.35 -6.39 -7.70
C HIS A 70 -14.11 -5.64 -8.18
N GLU A 71 -13.26 -5.28 -7.22
CA GLU A 71 -11.94 -4.72 -7.49
C GLU A 71 -10.87 -5.79 -7.39
N ARG A 72 -9.90 -5.72 -8.29
CA ARG A 72 -8.68 -6.49 -8.26
C ARG A 72 -7.53 -5.54 -7.95
N LEU A 73 -6.73 -5.89 -6.95
CA LEU A 73 -5.48 -5.19 -6.68
C LEU A 73 -4.41 -5.75 -7.63
N VAL A 74 -3.84 -4.90 -8.47
CA VAL A 74 -2.82 -5.29 -9.44
C VAL A 74 -1.52 -4.59 -9.08
N PRO A 75 -0.44 -5.33 -8.77
CA PRO A 75 0.88 -4.74 -8.52
C PRO A 75 1.31 -3.84 -9.67
N VAL A 76 1.98 -2.72 -9.38
CA VAL A 76 2.38 -1.75 -10.41
C VAL A 76 3.29 -2.40 -11.46
N GLU A 77 4.14 -3.33 -11.05
CA GLU A 77 5.08 -4.05 -11.90
C GLU A 77 4.35 -4.94 -12.92
N ALA A 78 3.14 -5.39 -12.59
CA ALA A 78 2.28 -6.21 -13.45
C ALA A 78 1.39 -5.38 -14.40
N LEU A 79 1.37 -4.05 -14.26
CA LEU A 79 0.68 -3.17 -15.20
C LEU A 79 1.41 -3.17 -16.55
N LYS A 80 0.68 -2.85 -17.63
CA LYS A 80 1.22 -2.84 -18.99
C LYS A 80 1.02 -1.50 -19.67
N GLY A 81 1.93 -1.18 -20.59
CA GLY A 81 1.83 -0.05 -21.51
C GLY A 81 1.64 1.31 -20.84
N ARG A 82 0.84 2.17 -21.46
CA ARG A 82 0.62 3.57 -21.04
C ARG A 82 0.11 3.70 -19.60
N LEU A 83 -0.68 2.74 -19.13
CA LEU A 83 -1.21 2.77 -17.77
C LEU A 83 -0.09 2.62 -16.73
N ARG A 84 0.85 1.71 -16.97
CA ARG A 84 2.02 1.52 -16.09
C ARG A 84 2.84 2.81 -16.00
N GLY A 85 3.22 3.39 -17.14
CA GLY A 85 3.99 4.64 -17.17
C GLY A 85 3.28 5.81 -16.48
N LYS A 86 1.94 5.90 -16.58
CA LYS A 86 1.16 6.92 -15.86
C LYS A 86 1.21 6.74 -14.34
N VAL A 87 1.13 5.50 -13.86
CA VAL A 87 1.22 5.19 -12.42
C VAL A 87 2.64 5.42 -11.91
N GLU A 88 3.66 4.89 -12.60
CA GLU A 88 5.07 5.09 -12.24
C GLU A 88 5.45 6.57 -12.24
N GLY A 89 4.99 7.36 -13.22
CA GLY A 89 5.22 8.80 -13.26
C GLY A 89 4.60 9.52 -12.06
N ARG A 90 3.39 9.11 -11.63
CA ARG A 90 2.77 9.68 -10.42
C ARG A 90 3.50 9.28 -9.15
N LEU A 91 3.92 8.02 -9.02
CA LEU A 91 4.70 7.56 -7.87
C LEU A 91 6.05 8.28 -7.82
N LYS A 92 6.72 8.44 -8.96
CA LYS A 92 7.94 9.25 -9.06
C LYS A 92 7.70 10.67 -8.57
N ALA A 93 6.60 11.32 -8.96
CA ALA A 93 6.28 12.66 -8.48
C ALA A 93 5.97 12.74 -6.96
N ILE A 94 5.58 11.64 -6.33
CA ILE A 94 5.33 11.57 -4.87
C ILE A 94 6.63 11.31 -4.10
N PHE A 95 7.49 10.44 -4.61
CA PHE A 95 8.70 9.98 -3.92
C PHE A 95 9.99 10.70 -4.33
N SER A 96 9.99 11.47 -5.42
CA SER A 96 11.13 12.32 -5.74
C SER A 96 11.13 13.51 -4.82
N GLU A 97 12.31 13.89 -4.31
CA GLU A 97 12.47 15.16 -3.61
C GLU A 97 12.09 16.32 -4.56
N PRO A 98 11.52 17.42 -4.04
CA PRO A 98 11.51 18.67 -4.78
C PRO A 98 12.95 18.96 -5.19
N ALA A 99 13.20 19.31 -6.45
CA ALA A 99 14.46 19.95 -6.79
C ALA A 99 14.61 21.14 -5.84
N GLU A 100 15.71 21.21 -5.09
CA GLU A 100 16.03 22.39 -4.28
C GLU A 100 15.81 23.64 -5.14
N ALA A 101 14.90 24.49 -4.67
CA ALA A 101 14.56 25.77 -5.29
C ALA A 101 15.34 26.90 -4.60
#